data_AF-A0A2W4SGL1-F1
#
_entry.id   AF-A0A2W4SGL1-F1
#
_cell.length_a   1.000
_cell.length_b   1.000
_cell.length_c   1.000
_cell.angle_alpha   90.00
_cell.angle_beta   90.00
_cell.angle_gamma   90.00
#
_symmetry.space_group_name_H-M   'P 1'
#
loop_
_entity.id
_entity.type
_entity.pdbx_description
1 polymer ?
#
loop_
_entity_poly.entity_id
_entity_poly.type
_entity_poly.pdbx_seq_one_letter_code
_entity_poly.pdbx_strand_id
1 'polypeptide(L)'
;LLRTALKAVHFAWTRPGVYRFVARTAYLGARPFLRRRADGSEYLGSLPSIAAGWTNTRTLPAPARKPFHQRWAELEREEGAK
;
A
#
# COMPACT_ATOMS: atom_id res chain seq x y z
N LEU A 1 -10.95 -1.85 -22.40
CA LEU A 1 -10.77 -2.06 -20.93
C LEU A 1 -9.33 -1.77 -20.48
N LEU A 2 -8.30 -2.43 -21.03
CA LEU A 2 -6.90 -2.23 -20.63
C LEU A 2 -6.41 -0.78 -20.73
N ARG A 3 -6.68 -0.09 -21.86
CA ARG A 3 -6.29 1.32 -22.06
C ARG A 3 -6.91 2.25 -21.03
N THR A 4 -8.15 1.99 -20.62
CA THR A 4 -8.87 2.79 -19.61
C THR A 4 -8.28 2.57 -18.22
N ALA A 5 -7.97 1.31 -17.87
CA ALA A 5 -7.30 0.97 -16.62
C ALA A 5 -5.91 1.64 -16.52
N LEU A 6 -5.11 1.58 -17.60
CA LEU A 6 -3.80 2.25 -17.64
C LEU A 6 -3.91 3.77 -17.48
N LYS A 7 -4.91 4.42 -18.11
CA LYS A 7 -5.17 5.85 -17.91
C LYS A 7 -5.57 6.17 -16.47
N ALA A 8 -6.38 5.34 -15.83
CA ALA A 8 -6.77 5.51 -14.44
C ALA A 8 -5.57 5.37 -13.48
N VAL A 9 -4.71 4.38 -13.71
CA VAL A 9 -3.46 4.22 -12.96
C VAL A 9 -2.55 5.43 -13.15
N HIS A 10 -2.35 5.87 -14.39
CA HIS A 10 -1.54 7.05 -14.70
C HIS A 10 -2.09 8.31 -14.03
N PHE A 11 -3.40 8.52 -14.07
CA PHE A 11 -4.08 9.62 -13.39
C PHE A 11 -3.87 9.60 -11.87
N ALA A 12 -4.02 8.42 -11.25
CA ALA A 12 -3.82 8.26 -9.82
C ALA A 12 -2.36 8.53 -9.42
N TRP A 13 -1.39 8.17 -10.27
CA TRP A 13 0.03 8.35 -9.99
C TRP A 13 0.52 9.79 -10.20
N THR A 14 -0.04 10.51 -11.18
CA THR A 14 0.42 11.86 -11.54
C THR A 14 -0.14 12.96 -10.64
N ARG A 15 -1.25 12.70 -9.92
CA ARG A 15 -1.90 13.69 -9.06
C ARG A 15 -1.66 13.38 -7.58
N PRO A 16 -0.91 14.22 -6.83
CA PRO A 16 -0.55 13.94 -5.44
C PRO A 16 -1.75 13.70 -4.52
N GLY A 17 -2.83 14.48 -4.69
CA GLY A 17 -4.05 14.32 -3.88
C GLY A 17 -4.75 12.98 -4.12
N VAL A 18 -4.87 12.57 -5.39
CA VAL A 18 -5.50 11.30 -5.78
C VAL A 18 -4.64 10.13 -5.32
N TYR A 19 -3.33 10.20 -5.55
CA TYR A 19 -2.38 9.21 -5.07
C TYR A 19 -2.51 8.96 -3.56
N ARG A 20 -2.52 10.04 -2.75
CA ARG A 20 -2.65 9.95 -1.29
C ARG A 20 -3.99 9.34 -0.87
N PHE A 21 -5.07 9.72 -1.54
CA PHE A 21 -6.40 9.18 -1.28
C PHE A 21 -6.47 7.67 -1.59
N VAL A 22 -5.97 7.25 -2.76
CA VAL A 22 -5.94 5.84 -3.17
C VAL A 22 -5.05 5.02 -2.22
N ALA A 23 -3.87 5.50 -1.86
CA ALA A 23 -2.99 4.81 -0.92
C ALA A 23 -3.64 4.64 0.46
N ARG A 24 -4.32 5.68 0.96
CA ARG A 24 -5.00 5.63 2.26
C ARG A 24 -6.21 4.68 2.24
N THR A 25 -7.00 4.72 1.17
CA THR A 25 -8.15 3.81 1.01
C THR A 25 -7.71 2.36 0.86
N ALA A 26 -6.63 2.10 0.13
CA ALA A 26 -6.03 0.77 0.04
C ALA A 26 -5.58 0.25 1.41
N TYR A 27 -4.89 1.07 2.22
CA TYR A 27 -4.50 0.70 3.58
C TYR A 27 -5.73 0.39 4.46
N LEU A 28 -6.75 1.24 4.44
CA LEU A 28 -7.96 1.05 5.23
C LEU A 28 -8.75 -0.20 4.79
N GLY A 29 -8.83 -0.46 3.50
CA GLY A 29 -9.49 -1.65 2.95
C GLY A 29 -8.74 -2.95 3.26
N ALA A 30 -7.41 -2.90 3.37
CA ALA A 30 -6.60 -4.04 3.75
C ALA A 30 -6.60 -4.32 5.27
N ARG A 31 -6.89 -3.30 6.09
CA ARG A 31 -6.80 -3.37 7.56
C ARG A 31 -7.53 -4.55 8.21
N PRO A 32 -8.75 -4.96 7.77
CA PRO A 32 -9.43 -6.14 8.34
C PRO A 32 -8.69 -7.46 8.11
N PHE A 33 -7.80 -7.50 7.12
CA PHE A 33 -7.05 -8.68 6.70
C PHE A 33 -5.61 -8.70 7.22
N LEU A 34 -5.23 -7.67 7.99
CA LEU A 34 -3.90 -7.58 8.59
C LEU A 34 -3.81 -8.45 9.84
N ARG A 35 -2.66 -9.09 10.00
CA ARG A 35 -2.26 -9.89 11.16
C ARG A 35 -0.91 -9.39 11.66
N ARG A 36 -0.70 -9.54 12.96
CA ARG A 36 0.54 -9.14 13.63
C ARG A 36 1.43 -10.36 13.86
N ARG A 37 2.73 -10.22 13.62
CA ARG A 37 3.74 -11.19 14.01
C ARG A 37 4.23 -10.93 15.43
N ALA A 38 4.95 -11.90 15.99
CA ALA A 38 5.56 -11.78 17.32
C ALA A 38 6.61 -10.66 17.42
N ASP A 39 7.29 -10.35 16.30
CA ASP A 39 8.25 -9.24 16.18
C ASP A 39 7.59 -7.85 16.08
N GLY A 40 6.25 -7.79 16.12
CA GLY A 40 5.48 -6.55 16.01
C GLY A 40 5.17 -6.11 14.58
N SER A 41 5.72 -6.76 13.55
CA SER A 41 5.45 -6.46 12.14
C SER A 41 4.05 -6.91 11.71
N GLU A 42 3.49 -6.25 10.70
CA GLU A 42 2.17 -6.54 10.16
C GLU A 42 2.27 -7.21 8.79
N TYR A 43 1.39 -8.17 8.53
CA TYR A 43 1.28 -8.86 7.25
C TYR A 43 -0.18 -9.10 6.86
N LEU A 44 -0.42 -9.28 5.57
CA LEU A 44 -1.72 -9.70 5.05
C LEU A 44 -1.90 -11.20 5.30
N GLY A 45 -2.87 -11.56 6.14
CA GLY A 45 -3.13 -12.95 6.51
C GLY A 45 -3.94 -13.69 5.44
N SER A 46 -5.07 -13.14 5.02
CA SER A 46 -5.89 -13.72 3.96
C SER A 46 -6.65 -12.61 3.22
N LEU A 47 -6.50 -12.55 1.90
CA LEU A 47 -7.32 -11.70 1.06
C LEU A 47 -8.53 -12.49 0.52
N PRO A 48 -9.69 -11.84 0.30
CA PRO A 48 -10.85 -12.52 -0.26
C PRO A 48 -10.76 -12.69 -1.78
N SER A 49 -11.53 -13.66 -2.31
CA SER A 49 -11.83 -13.83 -3.74
C SER A 49 -10.56 -13.95 -4.61
N ILE A 50 -10.52 -13.27 -5.77
CA ILE A 50 -9.42 -13.30 -6.74
C ILE A 50 -8.07 -12.91 -6.15
N ALA A 51 -8.05 -12.19 -5.03
CA ALA A 51 -6.84 -11.79 -4.34
C ALA A 51 -6.36 -12.86 -3.33
N ALA A 52 -7.17 -13.86 -2.99
CA ALA A 52 -6.80 -14.94 -2.06
C ALA A 52 -5.56 -15.72 -2.51
N GLY A 53 -5.41 -15.93 -3.83
CA GLY A 53 -4.24 -16.61 -4.40
C GLY A 53 -2.91 -15.92 -4.07
N TRP A 54 -2.94 -14.63 -3.74
CA TRP A 54 -1.75 -13.86 -3.38
C TRP A 54 -1.29 -14.11 -1.95
N THR A 55 -2.21 -14.41 -1.03
CA THR A 55 -1.92 -14.69 0.39
C THR A 55 -1.87 -16.18 0.72
N ASN A 56 -2.47 -17.04 -0.11
CA ASN A 56 -2.51 -18.49 0.15
C ASN A 56 -1.15 -19.18 -0.05
N THR A 57 -0.33 -18.67 -0.97
CA THR A 57 0.98 -19.26 -1.28
C THR A 57 2.13 -18.53 -0.61
N ARG A 58 1.93 -17.28 -0.19
CA ARG A 58 2.98 -16.44 0.40
C ARG A 58 2.41 -15.40 1.35
N THR A 59 3.19 -15.08 2.36
CA THR A 59 2.90 -13.98 3.26
C THR A 59 3.25 -12.66 2.58
N LEU A 60 2.28 -11.74 2.47
CA LEU A 60 2.52 -10.41 1.93
C LEU A 60 2.72 -9.40 3.06
N PRO A 61 3.65 -8.42 2.91
CA PRO A 61 3.78 -7.34 3.88
C PRO A 61 2.48 -6.52 3.93
N ALA A 62 2.20 -5.92 5.09
CA ALA A 62 1.11 -4.97 5.20
C ALA A 62 1.33 -3.79 4.23
N PRO A 63 0.27 -3.26 3.61
CA PRO A 63 0.38 -2.03 2.83
C PRO A 63 0.94 -0.90 3.68
N ALA A 64 1.79 -0.06 3.07
CA ALA A 64 2.43 1.03 3.78
C ALA A 64 1.38 2.01 4.35
N ARG A 65 1.50 2.32 5.65
CA ARG A 65 0.62 3.28 6.33
C ARG A 65 0.75 4.70 5.75
N LYS A 66 1.94 5.05 5.28
CA LYS A 66 2.22 6.33 4.61
C LYS A 66 2.47 6.08 3.12
N PRO A 67 1.96 6.94 2.22
CA PRO A 67 2.30 6.88 0.81
C PRO A 67 3.80 7.07 0.57
N PHE A 68 4.34 6.47 -0.49
CA PHE A 68 5.79 6.47 -0.78
C PHE A 68 6.38 7.88 -0.78
N HIS A 69 5.80 8.82 -1.54
CA HIS A 69 6.31 10.21 -1.60
C HIS A 69 6.37 10.89 -0.22
N GLN A 70 5.42 10.59 0.66
CA GLN A 70 5.43 11.14 2.01
C GLN A 70 6.56 10.51 2.83
N ARG A 71 6.72 9.17 2.76
CA ARG A 71 7.80 8.49 3.49
C ARG A 71 9.17 8.88 2.94
N TRP A 72 9.28 9.08 1.63
CA TRP A 72 10.52 9.51 0.97
C TRP A 72 10.95 10.90 1.43
N ALA A 73 10.04 11.87 1.40
CA ALA A 73 10.33 13.21 1.90
C ALA A 73 10.67 13.23 3.41
N GLU A 74 10.18 12.27 4.19
CA GLU A 74 10.60 12.10 5.58
C GLU A 74 12.04 11.56 5.68
N LEU A 75 12.38 10.55 4.89
CA LEU A 75 13.72 9.98 4.84
C LEU A 75 14.76 11.03 4.41
N GLU A 76 14.48 11.84 3.38
CA GLU A 76 15.38 12.92 2.96
C GLU A 76 15.62 13.94 4.08
N ARG A 77 14.62 14.20 4.93
CA ARG A 77 14.78 15.05 6.12
C ARG A 77 15.54 14.34 7.24
N GLU A 78 15.32 13.05 7.44
CA GLU A 78 16.03 12.22 8.44
C GLU A 78 17.53 12.09 8.08
N GLU A 79 17.85 11.92 6.80
CA GLU A 79 19.23 11.84 6.29
C GLU A 79 19.93 13.20 6.27
N GLY A 80 19.24 14.27 5.90
CA GLY A 80 19.81 15.63 5.95
C GLY A 80 19.93 16.23 7.35
N ALA A 81 19.30 15.61 8.36
CA ALA A 81 19.41 15.99 9.78
C ALA A 81 20.46 15.18 10.55
N LYS A 82 21.10 14.19 9.91
CA LYS A 82 22.26 13.45 10.42
C LYS A 82 23.56 14.10 9.94
#